data_AF-A0A9D4M9G1-F1
#
_entry.id   AF-A0A9D4M9G1-F1
#
_cell.length_a   1.000
_cell.length_b   1.000
_cell.length_c   1.000
_cell.angle_alpha   90.00
_cell.angle_beta   90.00
_cell.angle_gamma   90.00
#
_symmetry.space_group_name_H-M   'P 1'
#
loop_
_entity.id
_entity.type
_entity.pdbx_description
1 polymer ?
#
loop_
_entity_poly.entity_id
_entity_poly.type
_entity_poly.pdbx_seq_one_letter_code
_entity_poly.pdbx_strand_id
1 'polypeptide(L)'
;MIPNANFRESRIYFSKSHNGKRLIGGTYRKSRFVEYMTINYTARVNRTTEEEHLGLLGPVIRAEVGDAITVILNNTCPHNVSISLQGVSLAISQSGVNS
;
A
#
# COMPACT_ATOMS: atom_id res chain seq x y z
N MET A 1 4.23 11.57 -32.50
CA MET A 1 3.57 12.88 -32.30
C MET A 1 2.13 12.58 -31.87
N ILE A 2 1.81 12.75 -30.58
CA ILE A 2 0.49 12.47 -30.01
C ILE A 2 -0.32 13.78 -30.02
N PRO A 3 -1.59 13.77 -30.48
CA PRO A 3 -2.36 14.99 -30.61
C PRO A 3 -2.76 15.53 -29.23
N ASN A 4 -2.67 16.86 -29.13
CA ASN A 4 -3.02 17.76 -28.03
C ASN A 4 -4.16 17.25 -27.13
N ALA A 5 -3.81 16.58 -26.02
CA ALA A 5 -4.73 16.32 -24.93
C ALA A 5 -5.02 17.64 -24.20
N ASN A 6 -6.29 18.02 -24.11
CA ASN A 6 -6.75 19.21 -23.39
C ASN A 6 -6.37 19.14 -21.89
N PHE A 7 -5.16 19.59 -21.56
CA PHE A 7 -4.54 19.57 -20.22
C PHE A 7 -5.35 20.30 -19.12
N ARG A 8 -6.45 20.97 -19.50
CA ARG A 8 -7.31 21.75 -18.61
C ARG A 8 -8.30 20.90 -17.82
N GLU A 9 -8.72 19.74 -18.32
CA GLU A 9 -9.72 18.90 -17.64
C GLU A 9 -9.18 18.24 -16.36
N SER A 10 -7.90 17.88 -16.32
CA SER A 10 -7.29 17.24 -15.15
C SER A 10 -7.25 18.12 -13.90
N ARG A 11 -7.38 19.45 -14.06
CA ARG A 11 -7.34 20.42 -12.94
C ARG A 11 -8.38 20.13 -11.88
N ILE A 12 -9.55 19.60 -12.24
CA ILE A 12 -10.61 19.31 -11.27
C ILE A 12 -10.20 18.24 -10.25
N TYR A 13 -9.25 17.35 -10.61
CA TYR A 13 -8.78 16.27 -9.73
C TYR A 13 -7.58 16.68 -8.88
N PHE A 14 -6.69 17.53 -9.40
CA PHE A 14 -5.43 17.88 -8.73
C PHE A 14 -5.45 19.24 -8.03
N SER A 15 -6.34 20.16 -8.42
CA SER A 15 -6.44 21.48 -7.79
C SER A 15 -7.08 21.42 -6.41
N LYS A 16 -6.64 22.31 -5.51
CA LYS A 16 -7.24 22.49 -4.16
C LYS A 16 -8.43 23.45 -4.16
N SER A 17 -8.77 24.03 -5.31
CA SER A 17 -9.88 24.97 -5.47
C SER A 17 -10.35 24.99 -6.93
N HIS A 18 -11.67 24.97 -7.12
CA HIS A 18 -12.30 25.11 -8.43
C HIS A 18 -13.63 25.86 -8.31
N ASN A 19 -13.83 26.91 -9.13
CA ASN A 19 -15.03 27.76 -9.12
C ASN A 19 -15.46 28.21 -7.71
N GLY A 20 -14.51 28.64 -6.88
CA GLY A 20 -14.76 29.11 -5.51
C GLY A 20 -15.02 28.01 -4.48
N LYS A 21 -15.06 26.72 -4.87
CA LYS A 21 -15.17 25.58 -3.96
C LYS A 21 -13.79 25.06 -3.59
N ARG A 22 -13.57 24.79 -2.30
CA ARG A 22 -12.36 24.13 -1.80
C ARG A 22 -12.42 22.63 -2.10
N LEU A 23 -11.36 22.11 -2.70
CA LEU A 23 -11.17 20.70 -3.02
C LEU A 23 -9.99 20.15 -2.23
N ILE A 24 -9.94 18.83 -2.06
CA ILE A 24 -8.81 18.15 -1.38
C ILE A 24 -7.56 18.19 -2.28
N GLY A 25 -7.75 18.14 -3.60
CA GLY A 25 -6.70 18.04 -4.61
C GLY A 25 -6.25 16.60 -4.83
N GLY A 26 -5.03 16.42 -5.36
CA GLY A 26 -4.51 15.10 -5.75
C GLY A 26 -3.78 14.33 -4.64
N THR A 27 -3.68 14.86 -3.43
CA THR A 27 -2.88 14.27 -2.34
C THR A 27 -3.78 13.81 -1.20
N TYR A 28 -3.72 12.52 -0.89
CA TYR A 28 -4.55 11.87 0.12
C TYR A 28 -3.69 11.08 1.10
N ARG A 29 -4.07 11.09 2.38
CA ARG A 29 -3.47 10.21 3.38
C ARG A 29 -3.96 8.78 3.14
N LYS A 30 -3.04 7.84 3.02
CA LYS A 30 -3.32 6.41 2.85
C LYS A 30 -2.44 5.58 3.76
N SER A 31 -2.96 4.43 4.19
CA SER A 31 -2.17 3.37 4.83
C SER A 31 -1.67 2.39 3.78
N ARG A 32 -0.50 1.81 4.00
CA ARG A 32 0.15 0.90 3.05
C ARG A 32 0.95 -0.17 3.78
N PHE A 33 0.90 -1.39 3.26
CA PHE A 33 1.78 -2.47 3.69
C PHE A 33 3.22 -2.25 3.19
N VAL A 34 4.18 -2.37 4.11
CA VAL A 34 5.60 -2.15 3.85
C VAL A 34 6.38 -3.32 4.43
N GLU A 35 7.37 -3.78 3.67
CA GLU A 35 8.27 -4.85 4.09
C GLU A 35 9.40 -4.31 4.97
N TYR A 36 9.75 -5.08 5.99
CA TYR A 36 10.84 -4.78 6.91
C TYR A 36 11.80 -5.97 6.96
N MET A 37 13.09 -5.68 7.09
CA MET A 37 14.14 -6.71 7.13
C MET A 37 14.15 -7.49 8.45
N THR A 38 13.59 -6.91 9.51
CA THR A 38 13.66 -7.48 10.87
C THR A 38 12.32 -7.35 11.59
N ILE A 39 12.11 -8.24 12.57
CA ILE A 39 10.91 -8.26 13.43
C ILE A 39 10.74 -7.02 14.30
N ASN A 40 11.77 -6.19 14.44
CA ASN A 40 11.73 -4.94 15.22
C ASN A 40 11.21 -3.76 14.38
N TYR A 41 10.93 -3.96 13.09
CA TYR A 41 10.39 -2.93 12.19
C TYR A 41 11.24 -1.65 12.11
N THR A 42 12.57 -1.77 12.29
CA THR A 42 13.49 -0.62 12.29
C THR A 42 14.01 -0.28 10.90
N ALA A 43 14.27 -1.29 10.06
CA ALA A 43 14.83 -1.14 8.72
C ALA A 43 13.83 -1.63 7.66
N ARG A 44 13.38 -0.70 6.80
CA ARG A 44 12.51 -1.01 5.66
C ARG A 44 13.34 -1.60 4.51
N VAL A 45 12.75 -2.56 3.80
CA VAL A 45 13.31 -3.00 2.52
C VAL A 45 13.08 -1.90 1.49
N ASN A 46 14.16 -1.48 0.83
CA ASN A 46 14.08 -0.51 -0.25
C ASN A 46 13.53 -1.18 -1.50
N ARG A 47 12.58 -0.51 -2.17
CA ARG A 47 12.10 -0.99 -3.46
C ARG A 47 13.20 -0.95 -4.51
N THR A 48 13.26 -1.99 -5.32
CA THR A 48 14.09 -2.00 -6.52
C THR A 48 13.46 -1.15 -7.62
N THR A 49 14.23 -0.81 -8.66
CA THR A 49 13.71 -0.15 -9.87
C THR A 49 12.60 -0.97 -10.53
N GLU A 50 12.71 -2.30 -10.48
CA GLU A 50 11.69 -3.20 -11.00
C GLU A 50 10.38 -3.11 -10.22
N GLU A 51 10.41 -2.72 -8.95
CA GLU A 51 9.23 -2.61 -8.09
C GLU A 51 8.63 -1.19 -8.04
N GLU A 52 9.24 -0.20 -8.71
CA GLU A 52 8.75 1.18 -8.71
C GLU A 52 7.30 1.27 -9.20
N HIS A 53 6.96 0.45 -10.20
CA HIS A 53 5.61 0.37 -10.78
C HIS A 53 4.54 -0.06 -9.77
N LEU A 54 4.90 -0.70 -8.65
CA LEU A 54 3.94 -1.11 -7.61
C LEU A 54 3.28 0.10 -6.92
N GLY A 55 3.90 1.28 -6.95
CA GLY A 55 3.24 2.54 -6.61
C GLY A 55 2.72 2.61 -5.18
N LEU A 56 1.44 2.25 -4.96
CA LEU A 56 0.77 2.16 -3.64
C LEU A 56 0.63 0.72 -3.11
N LEU A 57 0.79 -0.30 -3.95
CA LEU A 57 0.63 -1.71 -3.58
C LEU A 57 1.63 -2.16 -2.51
N GLY A 58 1.29 -3.21 -1.77
CA GLY A 58 2.20 -3.81 -0.79
C GLY A 58 3.44 -4.45 -1.44
N PRO A 59 4.36 -5.00 -0.64
CA PRO A 59 5.41 -5.87 -1.15
C PRO A 59 4.81 -7.13 -1.79
N VAL A 60 5.54 -7.74 -2.73
CA VAL A 60 5.10 -8.97 -3.39
C VAL A 60 5.55 -10.16 -2.56
N ILE A 61 4.60 -10.98 -2.11
CA ILE A 61 4.89 -12.24 -1.43
C ILE A 61 4.86 -13.36 -2.46
N ARG A 62 5.94 -14.15 -2.55
CA ARG A 62 6.09 -15.28 -3.46
C ARG A 62 6.45 -16.53 -2.69
N ALA A 63 5.94 -17.67 -3.14
CA ALA A 63 6.22 -18.98 -2.58
C ALA A 63 5.95 -20.06 -3.63
N GLU A 64 6.52 -21.24 -3.43
CA GLU A 64 6.28 -22.42 -4.25
C GLU A 64 5.21 -23.33 -3.62
N VAL A 65 4.76 -24.33 -4.38
CA VAL A 65 3.78 -25.31 -3.88
C VAL A 65 4.44 -26.16 -2.80
N GLY A 66 3.85 -26.14 -1.60
CA GLY A 66 4.36 -26.85 -0.43
C GLY A 66 5.07 -25.96 0.59
N ASP A 67 5.36 -24.70 0.24
CA ASP A 67 5.96 -23.74 1.16
C ASP A 67 4.98 -23.28 2.24
N ALA A 68 5.52 -23.02 3.43
CA ALA A 68 4.82 -22.36 4.52
C ALA A 68 5.27 -20.91 4.66
N ILE A 69 4.35 -19.97 4.50
CA ILE A 69 4.62 -18.54 4.61
C ILE A 69 4.19 -18.05 6.00
N THR A 70 5.10 -17.41 6.73
CA THR A 70 4.78 -16.71 7.98
C THR A 70 4.78 -15.21 7.74
N VAL A 71 3.67 -14.54 8.04
CA VAL A 71 3.53 -13.08 7.93
C VAL A 71 3.27 -12.50 9.32
N ILE A 72 4.15 -11.61 9.77
CA ILE A 72 4.02 -10.91 11.06
C ILE A 72 3.61 -9.46 10.82
N LEU A 73 2.35 -9.14 11.11
CA LEU A 73 1.81 -7.79 10.93
C LEU A 73 2.01 -6.95 12.19
N ASN A 74 2.64 -5.79 12.04
CA ASN A 74 2.60 -4.71 13.03
C ASN A 74 1.75 -3.55 12.49
N ASN A 75 0.62 -3.31 13.15
CA ASN A 75 -0.32 -2.27 12.73
C ASN A 75 0.04 -0.92 13.34
N THR A 76 0.62 -0.03 12.53
CA THR A 76 0.90 1.37 12.90
C THR A 76 -0.17 2.35 12.38
N CYS A 77 -1.28 1.82 11.84
CA CYS A 77 -2.39 2.63 11.34
C CYS A 77 -3.30 3.08 12.49
N PRO A 78 -4.03 4.20 12.34
CA PRO A 78 -4.98 4.67 13.36
C PRO A 78 -6.25 3.80 13.50
N HIS A 79 -6.36 2.74 12.70
CA HIS A 79 -7.53 1.86 12.65
C HIS A 79 -7.08 0.40 12.67
N ASN A 80 -7.97 -0.50 13.08
CA ASN A 80 -7.72 -1.94 13.04
C ASN A 80 -7.55 -2.41 11.59
N VAL A 81 -6.48 -3.15 11.32
CA VAL A 81 -6.14 -3.69 10.00
C VAL A 81 -5.84 -5.17 10.13
N SER A 82 -6.26 -5.95 9.14
CA SER A 82 -5.96 -7.37 8.98
C SER A 82 -5.46 -7.65 7.56
N ILE A 83 -4.83 -8.81 7.37
CA ILE A 83 -4.45 -9.33 6.06
C ILE A 83 -5.37 -10.50 5.72
N SER A 84 -5.98 -10.46 4.54
CA SER A 84 -6.73 -11.58 3.97
C SER A 84 -5.96 -12.09 2.76
N LEU A 85 -5.62 -13.38 2.77
CA LEU A 85 -4.94 -14.02 1.65
C LEU A 85 -5.96 -14.80 0.82
N GLN A 86 -5.80 -14.74 -0.50
CA GLN A 86 -6.57 -15.53 -1.45
C GLN A 86 -5.63 -16.53 -2.12
N GLY A 87 -6.09 -17.77 -2.34
CA GLY A 87 -5.30 -18.80 -3.02
C GLY A 87 -4.28 -19.56 -2.15
N VAL A 88 -4.37 -19.46 -0.83
CA VAL A 88 -3.53 -20.21 0.13
C VAL A 88 -4.39 -20.85 1.22
N SER A 89 -3.92 -21.97 1.78
CA SER A 89 -4.52 -22.55 2.99
C SER A 89 -3.99 -21.82 4.22
N LEU A 90 -4.90 -21.25 5.03
CA LEU A 90 -4.54 -20.49 6.22
C LEU A 90 -4.58 -21.39 7.45
N ALA A 91 -3.41 -21.63 8.06
CA ALA A 91 -3.32 -22.09 9.44
C ALA A 91 -3.26 -20.83 10.33
N ILE A 92 -4.42 -20.39 10.83
CA ILE A 92 -4.50 -19.14 11.60
C ILE A 92 -4.03 -19.37 13.03
N SER A 93 -2.88 -18.80 13.40
CA SER A 93 -2.53 -18.48 14.78
C SER A 93 -2.64 -16.96 14.98
N GLN A 94 -3.75 -16.49 15.56
CA GLN A 94 -3.92 -15.08 15.90
C GLN A 94 -3.39 -14.80 17.30
N SER A 95 -2.18 -14.26 17.41
CA SER A 95 -1.69 -13.59 18.63
C SER A 95 -1.88 -12.08 18.47
N GLY A 96 -3.12 -11.61 18.63
CA GLY A 96 -3.42 -10.18 18.66
C GLY A 96 -3.04 -9.58 20.01
N VAL A 97 -1.93 -8.85 20.07
CA VAL A 97 -1.63 -7.96 21.20
C VAL A 97 -2.13 -6.57 20.81
N ASN A 98 -3.29 -6.19 21.38
CA ASN A 98 -3.76 -4.81 21.36
C ASN A 98 -3.09 -4.11 22.55
N SER A 99 -2.28 -3.09 22.28
CA SER A 99 -1.84 -2.11 23.29
C SER A 99 -2.56 -0.79 23.03
#